data_AF-A0A2T9JTY4-F1
#
_entry.id   AF-A0A2T9JTY4-F1
#
_cell.length_a   1.000
_cell.length_b   1.000
_cell.length_c   1.000
_cell.angle_alpha   90.00
_cell.angle_beta   90.00
_cell.angle_gamma   90.00
#
_symmetry.space_group_name_H-M   'P 1'
#
loop_
_entity.id
_entity.type
_entity.pdbx_description
1 polymer ?
#
loop_
_entity_poly.entity_id
_entity_poly.type
_entity_poly.pdbx_seq_one_letter_code
_entity_poly.pdbx_strand_id
1 'polypeptide(L)'
;MRKLAKHLVAHAAAVIAPLRPTQARAMVAELDHIESASDAFDFALGCVVAAYSQRMSVLAALAFSARLGTALAASLFGLLHIFQPWSNVALKMRLLADPGFTACGTRCESWVRIVGDLPLSHWLWQQGVMAAFGALHLVAAVLLLRGSIGRLAWTSMMVAVLALAMPAFGGGGITFPAIYILLIAMMLALGHGLAKLEHWNFTRR
;
A
#
# COMPACT_ATOMS: atom_id res chain seq x y z
N MET A 1 24.90 -13.80 36.63
CA MET A 1 24.43 -14.63 35.50
C MET A 1 22.99 -15.12 35.67
N ARG A 2 22.66 -16.02 36.62
CA ARG A 2 21.30 -16.62 36.73
C ARG A 2 20.15 -15.61 36.90
N LYS A 3 20.29 -14.56 37.73
CA LYS A 3 19.27 -13.49 37.83
C LYS A 3 19.02 -12.80 36.48
N LEU A 4 20.09 -12.53 35.71
CA LEU A 4 19.98 -11.90 34.40
C LEU A 4 19.30 -12.84 33.39
N ALA A 5 19.65 -14.12 33.39
CA ALA A 5 18.98 -15.14 32.58
C ALA A 5 17.46 -15.19 32.84
N LYS A 6 17.05 -15.13 34.12
CA LYS A 6 15.62 -15.05 34.51
C LYS A 6 14.92 -13.82 33.93
N HIS A 7 15.55 -12.65 33.97
CA HIS A 7 14.98 -11.43 33.37
C HIS A 7 14.88 -11.52 31.85
N LEU A 8 15.90 -12.07 31.19
CA LEU A 8 15.91 -12.25 29.73
C LEU A 8 14.83 -13.23 29.26
N VAL A 9 14.68 -14.38 29.94
CA VAL A 9 13.62 -15.35 29.62
C VAL A 9 12.24 -14.75 29.91
N ALA A 10 12.06 -14.05 31.04
CA ALA A 10 10.79 -13.39 31.34
C ALA A 10 10.42 -12.35 30.27
N HIS A 11 11.41 -11.56 29.80
CA HIS A 11 11.21 -10.62 28.70
C HIS A 11 10.87 -11.33 27.39
N ALA A 12 11.62 -12.37 27.01
CA ALA A 12 11.34 -13.17 25.81
C ALA A 12 9.94 -13.81 25.85
N ALA A 13 9.55 -14.35 27.01
CA ALA A 13 8.23 -14.91 27.26
C ALA A 13 7.14 -13.85 27.12
N ALA A 14 7.32 -12.65 27.66
CA ALA A 14 6.38 -11.54 27.50
C ALA A 14 6.25 -11.11 26.02
N VAL A 15 7.35 -11.12 25.25
CA VAL A 15 7.36 -10.77 23.83
C VAL A 15 6.58 -11.79 22.98
N ILE A 16 6.72 -13.09 23.26
CA ILE A 16 6.12 -14.18 22.47
C ILE A 16 4.73 -14.60 22.96
N ALA A 17 4.38 -14.34 24.22
CA ALA A 17 3.12 -14.79 24.84
C ALA A 17 1.84 -14.45 24.05
N PRO A 18 1.69 -13.26 23.42
CA PRO A 18 0.51 -12.96 22.61
C PRO A 18 0.34 -13.88 21.39
N LEU A 19 1.43 -14.46 20.88
CA LEU A 19 1.43 -15.34 19.71
C LEU A 19 1.48 -16.82 20.09
N ARG A 20 2.25 -17.18 21.12
CA ARG A 20 2.50 -18.56 21.57
C ARG A 20 2.56 -18.66 23.10
N PRO A 21 1.42 -18.60 23.80
CA PRO A 21 1.39 -18.57 25.27
C PRO A 21 1.91 -19.87 25.91
N THR A 22 1.75 -21.02 25.25
CA THR A 22 2.29 -22.31 25.72
C THR A 22 3.81 -22.33 25.65
N GLN A 23 4.40 -21.86 24.54
CA GLN A 23 5.85 -21.74 24.40
C GLN A 23 6.45 -20.75 25.40
N ALA A 24 5.79 -19.61 25.65
CA ALA A 24 6.21 -18.65 26.66
C ALA A 24 6.33 -19.28 28.06
N ARG A 25 5.32 -20.07 28.46
CA ARG A 25 5.35 -20.79 29.75
C ARG A 25 6.44 -21.87 29.79
N ALA A 26 6.61 -22.61 28.70
CA ALA A 26 7.64 -23.64 28.60
C ALA A 26 9.05 -23.04 28.76
N MET A 27 9.33 -21.90 28.11
CA MET A 27 10.63 -21.20 28.23
C MET A 27 10.96 -20.83 29.67
N VAL A 28 10.00 -20.34 30.45
CA VAL A 28 10.21 -19.99 31.86
C VAL A 28 10.48 -21.25 32.68
N ALA A 29 9.70 -22.32 32.47
CA ALA A 29 9.85 -23.57 33.20
C ALA A 29 11.18 -24.31 32.88
N GLU A 30 11.62 -24.26 31.63
CA GLU A 30 12.86 -24.92 31.18
C GLU A 30 14.10 -24.27 31.79
N LEU A 31 14.09 -22.93 31.99
CA LEU A 31 15.19 -22.22 32.63
C LEU A 31 15.49 -22.73 34.06
N ASP A 32 14.47 -23.15 34.80
CA ASP A 32 14.64 -23.65 36.17
C ASP A 32 15.31 -25.04 36.23
N HIS A 33 15.37 -25.76 35.11
CA HIS A 33 16.02 -27.08 35.00
C HIS A 33 17.46 -27.00 34.49
N ILE A 34 17.93 -25.82 34.06
CA ILE A 34 19.32 -25.65 33.60
C ILE A 34 20.20 -25.33 34.79
N GLU A 35 21.04 -26.28 35.21
CA GLU A 35 21.87 -26.20 36.43
C GLU A 35 23.05 -25.22 36.29
N SER A 36 23.67 -25.14 35.11
CA SER A 36 24.78 -24.24 34.82
C SER A 36 24.31 -22.81 34.60
N ALA A 37 25.03 -21.83 35.20
CA ALA A 37 24.69 -20.42 35.07
C ALA A 37 25.06 -19.82 33.70
N SER A 38 26.08 -20.36 33.01
CA SER A 38 26.42 -19.98 31.63
C SER A 38 25.35 -20.48 30.67
N ASP A 39 24.99 -21.76 30.78
CA ASP A 39 24.08 -22.42 29.86
C ASP A 39 22.67 -21.82 30.00
N ALA A 40 22.28 -21.47 31.23
CA ALA A 40 21.04 -20.75 31.49
C ALA A 40 21.02 -19.36 30.82
N PHE A 41 22.16 -18.68 30.77
CA PHE A 41 22.29 -17.38 30.09
C PHE A 41 22.24 -17.53 28.57
N ASP A 42 22.94 -18.50 28.00
CA ASP A 42 22.94 -18.76 26.56
C ASP A 42 21.55 -19.21 26.08
N PHE A 43 20.88 -20.06 26.85
CA PHE A 43 19.47 -20.41 26.64
C PHE A 43 18.58 -19.16 26.65
N ALA A 44 18.77 -18.28 27.65
CA ALA A 44 17.99 -17.05 27.76
C ALA A 44 18.21 -16.11 26.56
N LEU A 45 19.44 -16.02 26.06
CA LEU A 45 19.77 -15.23 24.88
C LEU A 45 19.13 -15.84 23.61
N GLY A 46 19.21 -17.15 23.45
CA GLY A 46 18.54 -17.88 22.36
C GLY A 46 17.02 -17.67 22.38
N CYS A 47 16.41 -17.70 23.56
CA CYS A 47 15.00 -17.39 23.78
C CYS A 47 14.63 -15.98 23.31
N VAL A 48 15.44 -14.97 23.66
CA VAL A 48 15.22 -13.58 23.21
C VAL A 48 15.31 -13.48 21.69
N VAL A 49 16.35 -14.04 21.09
CA VAL A 49 16.54 -14.02 19.63
C VAL A 49 15.38 -14.71 18.92
N ALA A 50 14.95 -15.88 19.39
CA ALA A 50 13.83 -16.62 18.82
C ALA A 50 12.50 -15.86 18.95
N ALA A 51 12.20 -15.29 20.12
CA ALA A 51 10.98 -14.52 20.35
C ALA A 51 10.89 -13.30 19.40
N TYR A 52 11.98 -12.55 19.26
CA TYR A 52 12.02 -11.42 18.32
C TYR A 52 11.94 -11.86 16.86
N SER A 53 12.61 -12.95 16.48
CA SER A 53 12.57 -13.47 15.11
C SER A 53 11.16 -13.88 14.71
N GLN A 54 10.42 -14.56 15.60
CA GLN A 54 9.02 -14.90 15.34
C GLN A 54 8.14 -13.65 15.22
N ARG A 55 8.28 -12.67 16.13
CA ARG A 55 7.51 -11.43 16.05
C ARG A 55 7.78 -10.66 14.75
N MET A 56 9.04 -10.63 14.31
CA MET A 56 9.42 -10.03 13.04
C MET A 56 8.85 -10.77 11.83
N SER A 57 8.74 -12.11 11.88
CA SER A 57 8.09 -12.88 10.80
C SER A 57 6.61 -12.53 10.66
N VAL A 58 5.89 -12.32 11.77
CA VAL A 58 4.49 -11.88 11.74
C VAL A 58 4.37 -10.46 11.20
N LEU A 59 5.23 -9.53 11.65
CA LEU A 59 5.25 -8.17 11.12
C LEU A 59 5.60 -8.15 9.63
N ALA A 60 6.51 -9.00 9.17
CA ALA A 60 6.85 -9.14 7.76
C ALA A 60 5.66 -9.66 6.94
N ALA A 61 4.95 -10.68 7.44
CA ALA A 61 3.74 -11.19 6.79
C ALA A 61 2.63 -10.13 6.72
N LEU A 62 2.39 -9.40 7.81
CA LEU A 62 1.42 -8.30 7.84
C LEU A 62 1.80 -7.18 6.86
N ALA A 63 3.07 -6.80 6.84
CA ALA A 63 3.55 -5.76 5.95
C ALA A 63 3.49 -6.20 4.48
N PHE A 64 3.80 -7.47 4.17
CA PHE A 64 3.62 -8.04 2.83
C PHE A 64 2.15 -8.04 2.41
N SER A 65 1.24 -8.46 3.29
CA SER A 65 -0.20 -8.41 3.04
C SER A 65 -0.70 -6.99 2.81
N ALA A 66 -0.24 -6.02 3.60
CA ALA A 66 -0.56 -4.61 3.40
C ALA A 66 -0.05 -4.10 2.05
N ARG A 67 1.18 -4.45 1.65
CA ARG A 67 1.75 -4.13 0.34
C ARG A 67 0.94 -4.71 -0.81
N LEU A 68 0.51 -5.97 -0.69
CA LEU A 68 -0.34 -6.60 -1.70
C LEU A 68 -1.72 -5.90 -1.77
N GLY A 69 -2.36 -5.65 -0.62
CA GLY A 69 -3.63 -4.95 -0.56
C GLY A 69 -3.56 -3.55 -1.17
N THR A 70 -2.52 -2.77 -0.86
CA THR A 70 -2.32 -1.44 -1.45
C THR A 70 -1.99 -1.51 -2.94
N ALA A 71 -1.18 -2.47 -3.38
CA ALA A 71 -0.92 -2.66 -4.82
C ALA A 71 -2.19 -3.03 -5.59
N LEU A 72 -3.06 -3.88 -5.02
CA LEU A 72 -4.35 -4.23 -5.59
C LEU A 72 -5.28 -3.01 -5.66
N ALA A 73 -5.41 -2.24 -4.57
CA ALA A 73 -6.20 -1.02 -4.56
C ALA A 73 -5.71 0.00 -5.59
N ALA A 74 -4.39 0.22 -5.67
CA ALA A 74 -3.78 1.08 -6.68
C ALA A 74 -4.03 0.57 -8.10
N SER A 75 -3.99 -0.75 -8.31
CA SER A 75 -4.25 -1.35 -9.63
C SER A 75 -5.70 -1.20 -10.05
N LEU A 76 -6.65 -1.48 -9.16
CA LEU A 76 -8.09 -1.30 -9.41
C LEU A 76 -8.40 0.16 -9.71
N PHE A 77 -7.84 1.09 -8.93
CA PHE A 77 -7.99 2.51 -9.17
C PHE A 77 -7.37 2.93 -10.50
N GLY A 78 -6.18 2.42 -10.83
CA GLY A 78 -5.52 2.67 -12.10
C GLY A 78 -6.33 2.17 -13.30
N LEU A 79 -6.91 0.97 -13.21
CA LEU A 79 -7.78 0.41 -14.23
C LEU A 79 -9.06 1.22 -14.40
N LEU A 80 -9.72 1.62 -13.31
CA LEU A 80 -10.88 2.50 -13.36
C LEU A 80 -10.56 3.78 -14.16
N HIS A 81 -9.39 4.37 -13.91
CA HIS A 81 -8.92 5.58 -14.58
C HIS A 81 -8.45 5.37 -16.01
N ILE A 82 -8.28 4.13 -16.46
CA ILE A 82 -8.06 3.83 -17.86
C ILE A 82 -9.40 3.58 -18.55
N PHE A 83 -10.29 2.78 -17.95
CA PHE A 83 -11.56 2.38 -18.56
C PHE A 83 -12.61 3.49 -18.58
N GLN A 84 -12.80 4.22 -17.48
CA GLN A 84 -13.81 5.28 -17.39
C GLN A 84 -13.61 6.34 -18.48
N PRO A 85 -12.38 6.84 -18.74
CA PRO A 85 -12.15 7.75 -19.85
C PRO A 85 -12.59 7.25 -21.22
N TRP A 86 -12.28 6.00 -21.55
CA TRP A 86 -12.67 5.42 -22.84
C TRP A 86 -14.19 5.35 -22.99
N SER A 87 -14.91 5.02 -21.91
CA SER A 87 -16.37 5.04 -21.93
C SER A 87 -16.95 6.43 -22.20
N ASN A 88 -16.33 7.48 -21.66
CA ASN A 88 -16.74 8.87 -21.88
C ASN A 88 -16.44 9.35 -23.30
N VAL A 89 -15.27 8.98 -23.87
CA VAL A 89 -14.95 9.30 -25.27
C VAL A 89 -15.93 8.58 -26.20
N ALA A 90 -16.22 7.30 -25.97
CA ALA A 90 -17.19 6.56 -26.77
C ALA A 90 -18.59 7.20 -26.72
N LEU A 91 -19.03 7.64 -25.54
CA LEU A 91 -20.29 8.38 -25.38
C LEU A 91 -20.28 9.71 -26.15
N LYS A 92 -19.19 10.49 -26.06
CA LYS A 92 -19.04 11.74 -26.82
C LYS A 92 -19.10 11.50 -28.32
N MET A 93 -18.40 10.50 -28.82
CA MET A 93 -18.43 10.13 -30.23
C MET A 93 -19.83 9.71 -30.68
N ARG A 94 -20.59 9.01 -29.82
CA ARG A 94 -21.97 8.65 -30.11
C ARG A 94 -22.89 9.87 -30.20
N LEU A 95 -22.77 10.81 -29.27
CA LEU A 95 -23.54 12.07 -29.28
C LEU A 95 -23.24 12.95 -30.50
N LEU A 96 -21.98 12.94 -30.97
CA LEU A 96 -21.60 13.66 -32.19
C LEU A 96 -22.16 12.99 -33.46
N ALA A 97 -22.25 11.67 -33.47
CA ALA A 97 -22.78 10.90 -34.61
C ALA A 97 -24.32 10.92 -34.67
N ASP A 98 -24.99 11.03 -33.52
CA ASP A 98 -26.43 10.98 -33.37
C ASP A 98 -26.88 12.03 -32.34
N PRO A 99 -27.17 13.28 -32.76
CA PRO A 99 -27.60 14.34 -31.85
C PRO A 99 -28.94 14.06 -31.14
N GLY A 100 -29.72 13.09 -31.65
CA GLY A 100 -30.96 12.61 -31.02
C GLY A 100 -30.74 11.51 -29.98
N PHE A 101 -29.48 11.11 -29.74
CA PHE A 101 -29.15 10.06 -28.79
C PHE A 101 -29.52 10.45 -27.36
N THR A 102 -30.47 9.72 -26.78
CA THR A 102 -30.85 9.83 -25.37
C THR A 102 -30.25 8.66 -24.59
N ALA A 103 -29.18 8.90 -23.84
CA ALA A 103 -28.70 7.90 -22.89
C ALA A 103 -29.71 7.83 -21.74
N CYS A 104 -30.33 6.67 -21.52
CA CYS A 104 -31.11 6.24 -20.34
C CYS A 104 -31.63 7.32 -19.35
N GLY A 105 -32.78 7.94 -19.62
CA GLY A 105 -33.61 8.64 -18.61
C GLY A 105 -33.02 9.91 -17.96
N THR A 106 -33.78 10.52 -17.04
CA THR A 106 -33.52 11.88 -16.50
C THR A 106 -32.18 12.08 -15.78
N ARG A 107 -31.60 11.04 -15.16
CA ARG A 107 -30.27 11.14 -14.52
C ARG A 107 -29.13 11.16 -15.52
N CYS A 108 -29.30 10.54 -16.68
CA CYS A 108 -28.29 10.56 -17.72
C CYS A 108 -28.30 11.86 -18.51
N GLU A 109 -29.43 12.59 -18.57
CA GLU A 109 -29.53 13.86 -19.28
C GLU A 109 -28.55 14.92 -18.75
N SER A 110 -28.34 15.00 -17.43
CA SER A 110 -27.40 15.97 -16.85
C SER A 110 -25.94 15.65 -17.20
N TRP A 111 -25.57 14.36 -17.17
CA TRP A 111 -24.23 13.89 -17.55
C TRP A 111 -23.98 13.99 -19.05
N VAL A 112 -24.95 13.57 -19.86
CA VAL A 112 -24.93 13.70 -21.33
C VAL A 112 -24.79 15.16 -21.73
N ARG A 113 -25.49 16.08 -21.06
CA ARG A 113 -25.35 17.52 -21.30
C ARG A 113 -23.94 18.02 -21.01
N ILE A 114 -23.35 17.65 -19.85
CA ILE A 114 -21.95 17.99 -19.52
C ILE A 114 -20.98 17.44 -20.58
N VAL A 115 -21.21 16.21 -21.05
CA VAL A 115 -20.42 15.60 -22.12
C VAL A 115 -20.61 16.35 -23.44
N GLY A 116 -21.85 16.74 -23.76
CA GLY A 116 -22.22 17.47 -24.97
C GLY A 116 -21.60 18.87 -25.08
N ASP A 117 -21.64 19.63 -23.98
CA ASP A 117 -21.33 21.07 -23.98
C ASP A 117 -19.83 21.38 -24.15
N LEU A 118 -18.94 20.44 -23.80
CA LEU A 118 -17.50 20.64 -23.91
C LEU A 118 -16.97 20.23 -25.30
N PRO A 119 -15.96 20.95 -25.85
CA PRO A 119 -15.36 20.59 -27.13
C PRO A 119 -14.65 19.23 -27.05
N LEU A 120 -14.59 18.51 -28.17
CA LEU A 120 -13.96 17.18 -28.24
C LEU A 120 -12.49 17.22 -27.79
N SER A 121 -11.75 18.28 -28.12
CA SER A 121 -10.36 18.47 -27.71
C SER A 121 -10.20 18.52 -26.19
N HIS A 122 -11.12 19.15 -25.47
CA HIS A 122 -11.13 19.18 -24.02
C HIS A 122 -11.36 17.78 -23.44
N TRP A 123 -12.30 17.02 -24.00
CA TRP A 123 -12.55 15.63 -23.60
C TRP A 123 -11.34 14.74 -23.84
N LEU A 124 -10.76 14.75 -25.05
CA LEU A 124 -9.58 13.95 -25.38
C LEU A 124 -8.40 14.28 -24.44
N TRP A 125 -8.20 15.57 -24.14
CA TRP A 125 -7.17 16.00 -23.20
C TRP A 125 -7.43 15.48 -21.77
N GLN A 126 -8.60 15.76 -21.21
CA GLN A 126 -8.97 15.33 -19.85
C GLN A 126 -8.86 13.81 -19.71
N GLN A 127 -9.35 13.07 -20.71
CA GLN A 127 -9.30 11.61 -20.73
C GLN A 127 -7.88 11.07 -20.90
N GLY A 128 -7.04 11.71 -21.71
CA GLY A 128 -5.62 11.39 -21.83
C GLY A 128 -4.88 11.57 -20.50
N VAL A 129 -5.15 12.66 -19.78
CA VAL A 129 -4.58 12.93 -18.46
C VAL A 129 -5.02 11.87 -17.45
N MET A 130 -6.32 11.52 -17.40
CA MET A 130 -6.85 10.49 -16.50
C MET A 130 -6.26 9.10 -16.82
N ALA A 131 -6.14 8.75 -18.09
CA ALA A 131 -5.49 7.50 -18.49
C ALA A 131 -4.00 7.47 -18.10
N ALA A 132 -3.30 8.60 -18.22
CA ALA A 132 -1.91 8.72 -17.77
C ALA A 132 -1.78 8.53 -16.24
N PHE A 133 -2.69 9.12 -15.46
CA PHE A 133 -2.77 8.84 -14.02
C PHE A 133 -3.00 7.36 -13.73
N GLY A 134 -3.94 6.74 -14.46
CA GLY A 134 -4.23 5.32 -14.30
C GLY A 134 -3.00 4.44 -14.58
N ALA A 135 -2.27 4.74 -15.65
CA ALA A 135 -1.02 4.06 -16.00
C ALA A 135 0.07 4.25 -14.93
N LEU A 136 0.24 5.46 -14.41
CA LEU A 136 1.20 5.74 -13.33
C LEU A 136 0.87 4.97 -12.04
N HIS A 137 -0.42 4.77 -11.72
CA HIS A 137 -0.84 3.95 -10.58
C HIS A 137 -0.52 2.47 -10.77
N LEU A 138 -0.70 1.94 -11.98
CA LEU A 138 -0.31 0.57 -12.30
C LEU A 138 1.21 0.39 -12.20
N VAL A 139 1.99 1.34 -12.73
CA VAL A 139 3.44 1.35 -12.60
C VAL A 139 3.85 1.41 -11.12
N ALA A 140 3.24 2.31 -10.33
CA ALA A 140 3.50 2.42 -8.90
C ALA A 140 3.17 1.11 -8.17
N ALA A 141 2.06 0.43 -8.51
CA ALA A 141 1.67 -0.84 -7.91
C ALA A 141 2.72 -1.93 -8.20
N VAL A 142 3.21 -2.01 -9.44
CA VAL A 142 4.29 -2.94 -9.83
C VAL A 142 5.60 -2.59 -9.11
N LEU A 143 5.98 -1.31 -9.04
CA LEU A 143 7.20 -0.87 -8.36
C LEU A 143 7.14 -1.14 -6.85
N LEU A 144 5.97 -0.93 -6.25
CA LEU A 144 5.69 -1.30 -4.87
C LEU A 144 5.89 -2.81 -4.70
N LEU A 145 5.28 -3.66 -5.53
CA LEU A 145 5.46 -5.12 -5.49
C LEU A 145 6.90 -5.59 -5.77
N ARG A 146 7.71 -4.82 -6.51
CA ARG A 146 9.14 -5.10 -6.74
C ARG A 146 10.07 -4.55 -5.66
N GLY A 147 9.57 -3.75 -4.73
CA GLY A 147 10.38 -3.17 -3.64
C GLY A 147 11.28 -2.03 -4.11
N SER A 148 11.00 -1.45 -5.28
CA SER A 148 11.84 -0.41 -5.88
C SER A 148 11.46 0.97 -5.33
N ILE A 149 11.79 1.22 -4.05
CA ILE A 149 11.29 2.38 -3.29
C ILE A 149 11.70 3.72 -3.92
N GLY A 150 12.92 3.84 -4.44
CA GLY A 150 13.36 5.07 -5.11
C GLY A 150 12.54 5.40 -6.36
N ARG A 151 12.25 4.39 -7.19
CA ARG A 151 11.42 4.57 -8.40
C ARG A 151 9.95 4.79 -8.04
N LEU A 152 9.47 4.14 -6.99
CA LEU A 152 8.13 4.36 -6.45
C LEU A 152 7.98 5.82 -6.00
N ALA A 153 8.92 6.35 -5.20
CA ALA A 153 8.94 7.74 -4.77
C ALA A 153 8.91 8.72 -5.94
N TRP A 154 9.72 8.48 -6.97
CA TRP A 154 9.72 9.29 -8.17
C TRP A 154 8.37 9.27 -8.89
N THR A 155 7.81 8.08 -9.11
CA THR A 155 6.51 7.89 -9.78
C THR A 155 5.38 8.57 -8.99
N SER A 156 5.38 8.40 -7.68
CA SER A 156 4.47 9.04 -6.74
C SER A 156 4.56 10.57 -6.78
N MET A 157 5.77 11.13 -6.88
CA MET A 157 5.97 12.56 -7.02
C MET A 157 5.39 13.08 -8.34
N MET A 158 5.59 12.37 -9.46
CA MET A 158 4.99 12.73 -10.75
C MET A 158 3.47 12.75 -10.67
N VAL A 159 2.85 11.75 -10.05
CA VAL A 159 1.40 11.72 -9.82
C VAL A 159 0.96 12.91 -8.96
N ALA A 160 1.67 13.24 -7.88
CA ALA A 160 1.33 14.37 -7.02
C ALA A 160 1.41 15.71 -7.78
N VAL A 161 2.47 15.93 -8.56
CA VAL A 161 2.64 17.14 -9.39
C VAL A 161 1.52 17.26 -10.41
N LEU A 162 1.21 16.18 -11.14
CA LEU A 162 0.10 16.17 -12.10
C LEU A 162 -1.23 16.44 -11.39
N ALA A 163 -1.46 15.85 -10.21
CA ALA A 163 -2.71 16.00 -9.46
C ALA A 163 -2.92 17.43 -8.97
N LEU A 164 -1.85 18.09 -8.52
CA LEU A 164 -1.85 19.50 -8.12
C LEU A 164 -2.02 20.46 -9.31
N ALA A 165 -1.62 20.02 -10.52
CA ALA A 165 -1.82 20.80 -11.73
C ALA A 165 -3.26 20.71 -12.27
N MET A 166 -4.04 19.69 -11.90
CA MET A 166 -5.42 19.48 -12.40
C MET A 166 -6.37 20.70 -12.27
N PRO A 167 -6.39 21.46 -11.16
CA PRO A 167 -7.25 22.64 -11.04
C PRO A 167 -6.95 23.72 -12.10
N ALA A 168 -5.69 23.85 -12.54
CA ALA A 168 -5.31 24.77 -13.61
C ALA A 168 -5.93 24.41 -14.97
N PHE A 169 -6.50 23.21 -15.10
CA PHE A 169 -7.11 22.68 -16.33
C PHE A 169 -8.62 22.52 -16.23
N GLY A 170 -9.28 23.17 -15.25
CA GLY A 170 -10.73 23.13 -15.10
C GLY A 170 -11.28 21.86 -14.44
N GLY A 171 -10.42 21.05 -13.82
CA GLY A 171 -10.86 19.92 -12.99
C GLY A 171 -11.52 20.43 -11.71
N GLY A 172 -12.84 20.32 -11.61
CA GLY A 172 -13.60 20.75 -10.44
C GLY A 172 -13.41 19.83 -9.23
N GLY A 173 -12.99 20.40 -8.09
CA GLY A 173 -13.07 19.78 -6.77
C GLY A 173 -11.75 19.26 -6.18
N ILE A 174 -11.58 19.46 -4.86
CA ILE A 174 -10.38 19.06 -4.09
C ILE A 174 -10.39 17.55 -3.75
N THR A 175 -11.54 16.90 -3.85
CA THR A 175 -11.73 15.48 -3.48
C THR A 175 -10.92 14.52 -4.33
N PHE A 176 -10.78 14.77 -5.64
CA PHE A 176 -9.99 13.91 -6.52
C PHE A 176 -8.49 13.93 -6.17
N PRO A 177 -7.83 15.10 -6.11
CA PRO A 177 -6.42 15.18 -5.69
C PRO A 177 -6.14 14.55 -4.31
N ALA A 178 -7.07 14.68 -3.35
CA ALA A 178 -6.89 14.13 -2.00
C ALA A 178 -6.79 12.60 -1.99
N ILE A 179 -7.61 11.88 -2.76
CA ILE A 179 -7.57 10.42 -2.85
C ILE A 179 -6.23 9.95 -3.43
N TYR A 180 -5.74 10.63 -4.47
CA TYR A 180 -4.43 10.34 -5.08
C TYR A 180 -3.29 10.52 -4.07
N ILE A 181 -3.27 11.65 -3.37
CA ILE A 181 -2.24 11.95 -2.37
C ILE A 181 -2.26 10.91 -1.24
N LEU A 182 -3.44 10.54 -0.75
CA LEU A 182 -3.59 9.52 0.29
C LEU A 182 -3.04 8.17 -0.17
N LEU A 183 -3.42 7.71 -1.35
CA LEU A 183 -2.99 6.42 -1.89
C LEU A 183 -1.47 6.40 -2.09
N ILE A 184 -0.89 7.47 -2.63
CA ILE A 184 0.55 7.66 -2.77
C ILE A 184 1.25 7.60 -1.41
N ALA A 185 0.75 8.35 -0.42
CA ALA A 185 1.33 8.38 0.91
C ALA A 185 1.33 6.98 1.55
N MET A 186 0.23 6.23 1.40
CA MET A 186 0.14 4.84 1.84
C MET A 186 1.17 3.94 1.14
N MET A 187 1.32 4.04 -0.18
CA MET A 187 2.31 3.27 -0.95
C MET A 187 3.75 3.56 -0.49
N LEU A 188 4.08 4.83 -0.24
CA LEU A 188 5.41 5.23 0.23
C LEU A 188 5.68 4.77 1.67
N ALA A 189 4.70 4.93 2.57
CA ALA A 189 4.84 4.50 3.96
C ALA A 189 5.05 2.98 4.06
N LEU A 190 4.26 2.19 3.31
CA LEU A 190 4.40 0.74 3.28
C LEU A 190 5.70 0.29 2.60
N GLY A 191 6.06 0.94 1.49
CA GLY A 191 7.31 0.67 0.80
C GLY A 191 8.54 0.91 1.69
N HIS A 192 8.59 2.04 2.39
CA HIS A 192 9.69 2.37 3.29
C HIS A 192 9.72 1.47 4.55
N GLY A 193 8.56 1.21 5.14
CA GLY A 193 8.45 0.31 6.30
C GLY A 193 8.97 -1.10 6.01
N LEU A 194 8.63 -1.64 4.83
CA LEU A 194 9.10 -2.96 4.40
C LEU A 194 10.59 -3.02 4.11
N ALA A 195 11.14 -2.02 3.40
CA ALA A 195 12.57 -1.97 3.14
C ALA A 195 13.39 -2.00 4.45
N LYS A 196 12.89 -1.34 5.50
CA LYS A 196 13.50 -1.36 6.83
C LYS A 196 13.39 -2.74 7.52
N LEU A 197 12.25 -3.41 7.40
CA LEU A 197 12.06 -4.77 7.92
C LEU A 197 12.94 -5.80 7.20
N GLU A 198 13.06 -5.70 5.86
CA GLU A 198 13.91 -6.57 5.04
C GLU A 198 15.39 -6.42 5.42
N HIS A 199 15.90 -5.19 5.54
CA HIS A 199 17.29 -4.94 5.94
C HIS A 199 17.64 -5.55 7.31
N TRP A 200 16.68 -5.57 8.24
CA TRP A 200 16.86 -6.15 9.57
C TRP A 200 16.95 -7.68 9.56
N ASN A 201 16.27 -8.35 8.63
CA ASN A 201 16.32 -9.81 8.49
C ASN A 201 17.64 -10.30 7.87
N PHE A 202 18.24 -9.54 6.94
CA PHE A 202 19.47 -9.95 6.25
C PHE A 202 20.75 -9.71 7.07
N THR A 203 20.74 -8.76 8.02
CA THR A 203 21.91 -8.45 8.87
C THR A 203 22.10 -9.44 10.04
N ARG A 204 21.18 -10.40 10.22
CA ARG A 204 21.22 -11.39 11.31
C ARG A 204 21.47 -12.84 10.85
N ARG A 205 21.72 -13.07 9.56
CA ARG A 205 22.16 -14.35 9.02
C ARG A 205 23.66 -14.33 8.80
#